data_AF-A0A2X3GRW7-F1
#
_entry.id   AF-A0A2X3GRW7-F1
#
_cell.length_a   1.000
_cell.length_b   1.000
_cell.length_c   1.000
_cell.angle_alpha   90.00
_cell.angle_beta   90.00
_cell.angle_gamma   90.00
#
_symmetry.space_group_name_H-M   'P 1'
#
loop_
_entity.id
_entity.type
_entity.pdbx_description
1 polymer ?
#
loop_
_entity_poly.entity_id
_entity_poly.type
_entity_poly.pdbx_seq_one_letter_code
_entity_poly.pdbx_strand_id
1 'polypeptide(L)'
;MGSIPELAPKYPTLETLLAAEPDFFFAGWNYGMKVGGEVTPDTLSKYGIKTFVLSESCVFTTAHKNKATMDLLYNDVLTLGKIFGKRNDAQSLVSGWKRG
;
A
#
# COMPACT_ATOMS: atom_id res chain seq x y z
N MET A 1 10.99 -16.10 -11.92
CA MET A 1 11.16 -14.93 -11.05
C MET A 1 12.24 -14.08 -11.69
N GLY A 2 11.98 -13.27 -12.72
CA GLY A 2 11.10 -12.10 -12.75
C GLY A 2 12.01 -10.87 -12.63
N SER A 3 12.09 -10.02 -13.65
CA SER A 3 13.01 -8.86 -13.76
C SER A 3 12.71 -7.72 -12.77
N ILE A 4 12.04 -8.02 -11.66
CA ILE A 4 11.62 -7.05 -10.66
C ILE A 4 12.71 -7.00 -9.57
N PRO A 5 13.35 -5.84 -9.36
CA PRO A 5 14.38 -5.72 -8.34
C PRO A 5 13.78 -5.86 -6.93
N GLU A 6 14.43 -6.66 -6.09
CA GLU A 6 14.16 -6.69 -4.65
C GLU A 6 14.96 -5.58 -3.98
N LEU A 7 14.28 -4.57 -3.43
CA LEU A 7 14.95 -3.43 -2.78
C LEU A 7 15.42 -3.76 -1.36
N ALA A 8 14.67 -4.60 -0.64
CA ALA A 8 15.03 -5.05 0.71
C ALA A 8 14.25 -6.32 1.10
N PRO A 9 14.83 -7.20 1.92
CA PRO A 9 14.16 -8.43 2.37
C PRO A 9 13.01 -8.18 3.37
N LYS A 10 12.90 -6.98 3.95
CA LYS A 10 11.83 -6.67 4.92
C LYS A 10 11.34 -5.22 4.86
N TYR A 11 12.19 -4.26 5.23
CA TYR A 11 11.87 -2.83 5.18
C TYR A 11 12.97 -2.13 4.40
N PRO A 12 12.64 -1.42 3.30
CA PRO A 12 13.62 -0.56 2.65
C PRO A 12 13.95 0.60 3.59
N THR A 13 15.21 1.04 3.61
CA THR A 13 15.56 2.34 4.18
C THR A 13 15.01 3.44 3.26
N LEU A 14 14.88 4.67 3.77
CA LEU A 14 14.49 5.80 2.92
C LEU A 14 15.48 5.98 1.76
N GLU A 15 16.79 5.88 2.03
CA GLU A 15 17.84 5.98 1.01
C GLU A 15 17.68 4.92 -0.09
N THR A 16 17.51 3.65 0.28
CA THR A 16 17.32 2.56 -0.69
C THR A 16 16.05 2.75 -1.52
N LEU A 17 14.98 3.27 -0.91
CA LEU A 17 13.73 3.54 -1.63
C LEU A 17 13.89 4.71 -2.61
N LEU A 18 14.55 5.80 -2.20
CA LEU A 18 14.79 6.97 -3.06
C LEU A 18 15.71 6.63 -4.24
N ALA A 19 16.71 5.76 -4.03
CA ALA A 19 17.59 5.30 -5.10
C ALA A 19 16.87 4.53 -6.22
N ALA A 20 15.68 3.99 -5.93
CA ALA A 20 14.84 3.32 -6.93
C ALA A 20 13.91 4.28 -7.69
N GLU A 21 13.91 5.58 -7.35
CA GLU A 21 13.12 6.65 -7.98
C GLU A 21 11.63 6.31 -8.20
N PRO A 22 10.90 5.78 -7.20
CA PRO A 22 9.50 5.41 -7.38
C PRO A 22 8.62 6.67 -7.50
N ASP A 23 7.60 6.62 -8.35
CA ASP A 23 6.53 7.63 -8.40
C ASP A 23 5.36 7.31 -7.45
N PHE A 24 5.26 6.05 -7.03
CA PHE A 24 4.21 5.53 -6.17
C PHE A 24 4.73 4.44 -5.23
N PHE A 25 4.32 4.51 -3.96
CA PHE A 25 4.62 3.52 -2.94
C PHE A 25 3.33 2.97 -2.33
N PHE A 26 3.20 1.64 -2.33
CA PHE A 26 2.05 0.93 -1.77
C PHE A 26 2.53 -0.07 -0.72
N ALA A 27 2.09 0.11 0.52
CA ALA A 27 2.41 -0.79 1.63
C ALA A 27 1.43 -0.60 2.80
N GLY A 28 1.57 -1.42 3.83
CA GLY A 28 0.88 -1.20 5.10
C GLY A 28 1.84 -0.89 6.25
N TRP A 29 1.27 -0.42 7.36
CA TRP A 29 1.99 -0.28 8.62
C TRP A 29 2.39 -1.65 9.17
N ASN A 30 3.65 -1.79 9.59
CA ASN A 30 4.33 -3.01 10.03
C ASN A 30 4.62 -4.06 8.93
N TYR A 31 4.50 -3.68 7.66
CA TYR A 31 4.95 -4.48 6.50
C TYR A 31 5.19 -3.55 5.30
N GLY A 32 6.28 -2.78 5.40
CA GLY A 32 6.71 -1.78 4.41
C GLY A 32 6.81 -0.36 4.99
N MET A 33 5.92 0.02 5.91
CA MET A 33 6.01 1.28 6.67
C MET A 33 6.08 1.03 8.18
N LYS A 34 6.60 1.99 8.94
CA LYS A 34 6.69 1.93 10.42
C LYS A 34 6.24 3.25 11.05
N VAL A 35 5.37 3.17 12.06
CA VAL A 35 4.95 4.36 12.84
C VAL A 35 6.17 4.97 13.53
N GLY A 36 6.40 6.26 13.29
CA GLY A 36 7.60 6.97 13.76
C GLY A 36 8.90 6.57 13.06
N GLY A 37 8.82 5.78 11.98
CA GLY A 37 9.96 5.46 11.11
C GLY A 37 10.17 6.51 10.01
N GLU A 38 11.19 6.31 9.19
CA GLU A 38 11.57 7.25 8.13
C GLU A 38 10.70 7.11 6.87
N VAL A 39 10.27 5.88 6.55
CA VAL A 39 9.39 5.58 5.41
C VAL A 39 7.94 5.71 5.84
N THR A 40 7.37 6.90 5.60
CA THR A 40 5.97 7.26 5.92
C THR A 40 5.38 8.09 4.78
N PRO A 41 4.04 8.17 4.63
CA PRO A 41 3.42 9.03 3.64
C PRO A 41 3.90 10.49 3.72
N ASP A 42 4.04 11.02 4.93
CA ASP A 42 4.49 12.40 5.16
C ASP A 42 5.93 12.62 4.68
N THR A 43 6.85 11.69 4.98
CA THR A 43 8.23 11.78 4.50
C THR A 43 8.30 11.63 2.98
N LEU A 44 7.61 10.64 2.41
CA LEU A 44 7.64 10.34 0.99
C LEU A 44 7.04 11.45 0.12
N SER A 45 6.01 12.15 0.64
CA SER A 45 5.40 13.29 -0.05
C SER A 45 6.39 14.42 -0.36
N LYS A 46 7.41 14.62 0.48
CA LYS A 46 8.46 15.64 0.29
C LYS A 46 9.34 15.36 -0.93
N TYR A 47 9.38 14.10 -1.36
CA TYR A 47 10.13 13.64 -2.53
C TYR A 47 9.22 13.43 -3.76
N GLY A 48 7.95 13.84 -3.68
CA GLY A 48 6.98 13.68 -4.77
C GLY A 48 6.44 12.25 -4.94
N ILE A 49 6.73 11.35 -3.99
CA ILE A 49 6.31 9.95 -4.05
C ILE A 49 4.89 9.85 -3.49
N LYS A 50 3.94 9.46 -4.35
CA LYS A 50 2.55 9.25 -3.94
C LYS A 50 2.47 7.96 -3.12
N THR A 51 1.71 7.96 -2.02
CA THR A 51 1.60 6.78 -1.16
C THR A 51 0.16 6.31 -1.06
N PHE A 52 -0.06 5.00 -1.15
CA PHE A 52 -1.32 4.35 -0.75
C PHE A 52 -1.06 3.40 0.40
N VAL A 53 -1.73 3.66 1.53
CA VAL A 53 -1.61 2.84 2.73
C VAL A 53 -2.76 1.83 2.74
N LEU A 54 -2.43 0.56 2.96
CA LEU A 54 -3.42 -0.50 3.16
C LEU A 54 -4.35 -0.18 4.34
N SER A 55 -5.64 -0.11 4.08
CA SER A 55 -6.67 0.38 5.00
C SER A 55 -6.78 -0.49 6.26
N GLU A 56 -6.55 -1.80 6.13
CA GLU A 56 -6.51 -2.74 7.25
C GLU A 56 -5.34 -2.49 8.21
N SER A 57 -4.28 -1.84 7.74
CA SER A 57 -3.11 -1.49 8.56
C SER A 57 -3.29 -0.18 9.33
N CYS A 58 -4.28 0.65 8.98
CA CYS A 58 -4.52 1.96 9.61
C CYS A 58 -4.88 1.87 11.11
N VAL A 59 -5.19 0.67 11.62
CA VAL A 59 -5.35 0.40 13.06
C VAL A 59 -4.12 0.79 13.89
N PHE A 60 -2.93 0.84 13.28
CA PHE A 60 -1.69 1.22 13.95
C PHE A 60 -1.47 2.73 14.06
N THR A 61 -2.21 3.54 13.29
CA THR A 61 -2.06 5.01 13.26
C THR A 61 -3.29 5.78 13.67
N THR A 62 -4.47 5.15 13.66
CA THR A 62 -5.74 5.83 13.99
C THR A 62 -6.29 5.37 15.34
N ALA A 63 -6.96 6.28 16.06
CA ALA A 63 -7.61 5.99 17.34
C ALA A 63 -8.79 5.01 17.19
N HIS A 64 -9.40 4.94 15.99
CA HIS A 64 -10.49 4.03 15.68
C HIS A 64 -9.95 2.68 15.24
N LYS A 65 -9.83 1.76 16.20
CA LYS A 65 -9.48 0.36 15.98
C LYS A 65 -10.65 -0.42 15.37
N ASN A 66 -11.06 -0.05 14.16
CA ASN A 66 -11.97 -0.89 13.40
C ASN A 66 -11.25 -2.22 13.17
N LYS A 67 -11.93 -3.33 13.49
CA LYS A 67 -11.38 -4.66 13.20
C LYS A 67 -11.13 -4.77 11.71
N ALA A 68 -10.06 -5.45 11.32
CA ALA A 68 -9.84 -5.78 9.92
C ALA A 68 -11.05 -6.57 9.39
N THR A 69 -11.62 -6.12 8.28
CA THR A 69 -12.72 -6.79 7.58
C THR A 69 -12.38 -6.98 6.12
N MET A 70 -13.07 -7.93 5.47
CA MET A 70 -12.94 -8.13 4.02
C MET A 70 -13.32 -6.89 3.22
N ASP A 71 -14.21 -6.04 3.72
CA ASP A 71 -14.58 -4.80 3.04
C ASP A 71 -13.40 -3.82 2.91
N LEU A 72 -12.46 -3.81 3.85
CA LEU A 72 -11.23 -3.00 3.74
C LEU A 72 -10.39 -3.48 2.56
N LEU A 73 -10.14 -4.78 2.47
CA LEU A 73 -9.42 -5.39 1.34
C LEU A 73 -10.12 -5.10 0.00
N TYR A 74 -11.45 -5.27 -0.05
CA TYR A 74 -12.21 -4.99 -1.27
C TYR A 74 -12.09 -3.53 -1.71
N ASN A 75 -12.18 -2.60 -0.75
CA ASN A 75 -12.04 -1.18 -1.04
C ASN A 75 -10.62 -0.81 -1.50
N ASP A 76 -9.60 -1.42 -0.91
CA ASP A 76 -8.21 -1.19 -1.32
C ASP A 76 -7.96 -1.67 -2.75
N VAL A 77 -8.43 -2.86 -3.10
CA VAL A 77 -8.32 -3.40 -4.46
C VAL A 77 -9.08 -2.54 -5.48
N LEU A 78 -10.29 -2.09 -5.14
CA LEU A 78 -11.06 -1.17 -5.99
C LEU A 78 -10.35 0.19 -6.15
N THR A 79 -9.68 0.66 -5.11
CA THR A 79 -8.92 1.92 -5.14
C THR A 79 -7.66 1.78 -5.99
N LEU A 80 -6.91 0.69 -5.84
CA LEU A 80 -5.79 0.35 -6.71
C LEU A 80 -6.23 0.25 -8.18
N GLY A 81 -7.39 -0.37 -8.44
CA GLY A 81 -7.99 -0.39 -9.77
C GLY A 81 -8.27 1.01 -10.33
N LYS A 82 -8.62 1.99 -9.50
CA LYS A 82 -8.77 3.39 -9.94
C LYS A 82 -7.41 4.05 -10.21
N ILE A 83 -6.43 3.85 -9.34
CA ILE A 83 -5.08 4.43 -9.43
C ILE A 83 -4.37 3.95 -10.70
N PHE A 84 -4.41 2.65 -10.96
CA PHE A 84 -3.72 2.02 -12.10
C PHE A 84 -4.57 1.92 -13.37
N GLY A 85 -5.78 2.50 -13.40
CA GLY A 85 -6.65 2.47 -14.58
C GLY A 85 -7.25 1.09 -14.90
N LYS A 86 -7.31 0.17 -13.92
CA LYS A 86 -7.80 -1.21 -14.01
C LYS A 86 -9.12 -1.42 -13.27
N ARG A 87 -10.06 -0.46 -13.40
CA ARG A 87 -11.33 -0.45 -12.65
C ARG A 87 -12.17 -1.71 -12.89
N ASN A 88 -12.31 -2.14 -14.14
CA ASN A 88 -13.14 -3.31 -14.49
C ASN A 88 -12.52 -4.60 -13.96
N ASP A 89 -11.20 -4.74 -14.05
CA ASP A 89 -10.47 -5.91 -13.56
C ASP A 89 -10.61 -6.02 -12.03
N ALA A 90 -10.42 -4.90 -11.32
CA ALA A 90 -10.60 -4.84 -9.87
C ALA A 90 -12.04 -5.17 -9.43
N GLN A 91 -13.05 -4.66 -10.17
CA GLN A 91 -14.46 -4.99 -9.91
C GLN A 91 -14.73 -6.47 -10.12
N SER A 92 -14.28 -7.04 -11.23
CA SER A 92 -14.44 -8.47 -11.54
C SER A 92 -13.82 -9.35 -10.44
N LEU A 93 -12.61 -9.00 -10.00
CA LEU A 93 -11.89 -9.71 -8.95
C LEU A 93 -12.64 -9.69 -7.61
N VAL A 94 -13.06 -8.51 -7.15
CA VAL A 94 -13.82 -8.36 -5.89
C VAL A 94 -15.18 -9.04 -5.97
N SER A 95 -15.89 -8.93 -7.09
CA SER A 95 -17.13 -9.66 -7.30
C SER A 95 -16.93 -11.18 -7.30
N GLY A 96 -15.79 -11.67 -7.79
CA GLY A 96 -15.39 -13.07 -7.69
C GLY A 96 -15.26 -13.53 -6.24
N TRP A 97 -14.54 -12.77 -5.43
CA TRP A 97 -14.35 -13.09 -4.01
C TRP A 97 -15.65 -13.07 -3.19
N LYS A 98 -16.56 -12.13 -3.47
CA LYS A 98 -17.84 -12.05 -2.74
C LYS A 98 -18.83 -13.19 -3.03
N ARG A 99 -18.59 -13.98 -4.09
CA ARG A 99 -19.46 -15.11 -4.48
C ARG A 99 -18.99 -16.45 -3.90
N GLY A 100 -17.75 -16.53 -3.41
CA GLY A 100 -17.20 -17.71 -2.74
C GLY A 100 -17.35 -17.61 -1.23
#